data_AF-A0A329R4Y2-F1
#
_entry.id   AF-A0A329R4Y2-F1
#
_cell.length_a   1.000
_cell.length_b   1.000
_cell.length_c   1.000
_cell.angle_alpha   90.00
_cell.angle_beta   90.00
_cell.angle_gamma   90.00
#
_symmetry.space_group_name_H-M   'P 1'
#
loop_
_entity.id
_entity.type
_entity.pdbx_description
1 polymer ?
#
loop_
_entity_poly.entity_id
_entity_poly.type
_entity_poly.pdbx_seq_one_letter_code
_entity_poly.pdbx_strand_id
1 'polypeptide(L)'
;MSIAEFGEAMKASDLAEVVVIRPEEELDSSSVVDEAALADTQKALSARSGSAILKDASDPFYPVLQEYTDVVSKNPPMGLPPDQG
;
A
#
# COMPACT_ATOMS: atom_id res chain seq x y z
N MET A 1 -19.18 12.39 -5.59
CA MET A 1 -20.16 13.16 -4.80
C MET A 1 -19.59 14.54 -4.56
N SER A 2 -20.19 15.57 -5.15
CA SER A 2 -19.81 16.97 -4.92
C SER A 2 -20.27 17.42 -3.54
N ILE A 3 -19.63 18.45 -2.98
CA ILE A 3 -20.07 19.09 -1.73
C ILE A 3 -21.52 19.57 -1.82
N ALA A 4 -21.96 19.97 -3.02
CA ALA A 4 -23.34 20.37 -3.27
C ALA A 4 -24.31 19.18 -3.17
N GLU A 5 -23.94 18.02 -3.74
CA GLU A 5 -24.73 16.79 -3.67
C GLU A 5 -24.77 16.22 -2.24
N PHE A 6 -23.66 16.31 -1.50
CA PHE A 6 -23.59 15.93 -0.08
C PHE A 6 -24.49 16.82 0.79
N GLY A 7 -24.52 18.13 0.50
CA GLY A 7 -25.41 19.09 1.16
C GLY A 7 -26.89 18.80 0.92
N GLU A 8 -27.28 18.45 -0.31
CA GLU A 8 -28.66 18.03 -0.61
C GLU A 8 -29.04 16.71 0.09
N ALA A 9 -28.13 15.74 0.13
CA ALA A 9 -28.36 14.48 0.83
C ALA A 9 -28.58 14.69 2.35
N MET A 10 -27.85 15.62 2.96
CA MET A 10 -28.06 16.04 4.35
C MET A 10 -29.39 16.76 4.58
N LYS A 11 -29.97 17.39 3.56
CA LYS A 11 -31.29 18.04 3.69
C LYS A 11 -32.44 17.05 3.52
N ALA A 12 -32.23 15.99 2.76
CA ALA A 12 -33.20 14.91 2.60
C ALA A 12 -33.24 13.96 3.81
N SER A 13 -32.14 13.85 4.56
CA SER A 13 -32.07 13.05 5.78
C SER A 13 -32.19 13.97 7.01
N ASP A 14 -33.28 13.86 7.78
CA ASP A 14 -33.56 14.67 8.99
C ASP A 14 -32.60 14.31 10.15
N LEU A 15 -31.33 14.64 9.98
CA LEU A 15 -30.28 14.42 10.96
C LEU A 15 -30.32 15.58 11.96
N ALA A 16 -30.72 15.26 13.21
CA ALA A 16 -30.88 16.25 14.27
C ALA A 16 -29.55 16.92 14.70
N GLU A 17 -28.40 16.33 14.39
CA GLU A 17 -27.08 16.88 14.72
C GLU A 17 -26.02 16.38 13.74
N VAL A 18 -25.32 17.30 13.06
CA VAL A 18 -24.16 16.98 12.21
C VAL A 18 -23.00 17.88 12.62
N VAL A 19 -21.90 17.27 13.06
CA VAL A 19 -20.67 17.97 13.40
C VAL A 19 -19.79 18.05 12.15
N VAL A 20 -19.63 19.27 11.62
CA VAL A 20 -18.67 19.55 10.55
C VAL A 20 -17.31 19.79 11.18
N ILE A 21 -16.43 18.79 11.12
CA ILE A 21 -15.02 18.98 11.45
C ILE A 21 -14.42 19.78 10.31
N ARG A 22 -14.03 21.04 10.58
CA ARG A 22 -13.18 21.79 9.65
C ARG A 22 -11.85 21.06 9.56
N PRO A 23 -11.26 20.86 8.36
CA PRO A 23 -9.86 20.51 8.23
C PRO A 23 -9.05 21.75 8.62
N GLU A 24 -9.03 22.07 9.91
CA GLU A 24 -8.03 22.95 10.48
C GLU A 24 -6.75 22.09 10.50
N GLU A 25 -5.72 22.60 9.84
CA GLU A 25 -4.48 21.92 9.44
C GLU A 25 -4.63 21.02 8.21
N GLU A 26 -4.01 21.50 7.11
CA GLU A 26 -3.32 20.64 6.16
C GLU A 26 -2.57 19.60 6.99
N LEU A 27 -3.17 18.40 7.14
CA LEU A 27 -2.62 17.32 7.95
C LEU A 27 -1.16 17.22 7.57
N ASP A 28 -0.27 17.54 8.52
CA ASP A 28 1.12 17.82 8.28
C ASP A 28 1.65 16.99 7.12
N SER A 29 1.76 17.63 5.95
CA SER A 29 2.45 17.03 4.80
C SER A 29 3.95 16.83 5.15
N SER A 30 4.37 17.35 6.31
CA SER A 30 5.54 16.96 7.09
C SER A 30 5.38 15.57 7.72
N SER A 31 5.07 14.55 6.91
CA SER A 31 5.58 13.21 7.21
C SER A 31 7.08 13.21 6.90
N VAL A 32 7.86 13.86 7.76
CA VAL A 32 9.30 13.60 7.85
C VAL A 32 9.38 12.20 8.45
N VAL A 33 9.40 11.21 7.56
CA VAL A 33 9.81 9.87 7.90
C VAL A 33 11.24 9.98 8.44
N ASP A 34 11.40 9.72 9.73
CA ASP A 34 12.72 9.57 10.33
C ASP A 34 13.44 8.41 9.63
N GLU A 35 14.58 8.69 9.03
CA GLU A 35 15.28 7.73 8.18
C GLU A 35 15.81 6.54 9.01
N ALA A 36 16.08 6.75 10.30
CA ALA A 36 16.41 5.66 11.21
C ALA A 36 15.20 4.76 11.50
N ALA A 37 14.00 5.33 11.75
CA ALA A 37 12.77 4.56 11.86
C ALA A 37 12.43 3.81 10.55
N LEU A 38 12.67 4.41 9.39
CA LEU A 38 12.51 3.73 8.09
C LEU A 38 13.49 2.56 7.95
N ALA A 39 14.76 2.74 8.32
CA ALA A 39 15.76 1.68 8.30
C ALA A 39 15.40 0.51 9.24
N ASP A 40 14.89 0.81 10.44
CA ASP A 40 14.46 -0.20 11.41
C ASP A 40 13.23 -0.98 10.93
N THR A 41 12.26 -0.29 10.32
CA THR A 41 11.09 -0.96 9.70
C THR A 41 11.50 -1.82 8.50
N GLN A 42 12.44 -1.35 7.67
CA GLN A 42 12.99 -2.13 6.55
C GLN A 42 13.73 -3.37 7.06
N LYS A 43 14.51 -3.24 8.14
CA LYS A 43 15.21 -4.36 8.77
C LYS A 43 14.24 -5.36 9.39
N ALA A 44 13.21 -4.89 10.07
CA ALA A 44 12.16 -5.73 10.63
C ALA A 44 11.38 -6.48 9.53
N LEU A 45 11.04 -5.80 8.42
CA LEU A 45 10.43 -6.44 7.26
C LEU A 45 11.36 -7.46 6.61
N SER A 46 12.64 -7.15 6.44
CA SER A 46 13.62 -8.06 5.85
C SER A 46 13.84 -9.32 6.70
N ALA A 47 13.78 -9.18 8.03
CA ALA A 47 13.83 -10.32 8.95
C ALA A 47 12.54 -11.19 8.87
N ARG A 48 11.38 -10.56 8.63
CA ARG A 48 10.09 -11.23 8.50
C ARG A 48 9.84 -11.82 7.12
N SER A 49 10.44 -11.27 6.06
CA SER A 49 10.09 -11.58 4.67
C SER A 49 10.48 -12.98 4.22
N GLY A 50 11.20 -13.76 5.05
CA GLY A 50 11.56 -15.16 4.74
C GLY A 50 12.41 -15.32 3.47
N SER A 51 12.79 -14.20 2.83
CA SER A 51 13.38 -14.16 1.49
C SER A 51 14.84 -14.61 1.46
N ALA A 52 15.46 -14.79 2.63
CA ALA A 52 16.79 -15.36 2.75
C ALA A 52 16.83 -16.83 2.27
N ILE A 53 15.74 -17.57 2.46
CA ILE A 53 15.60 -18.97 2.02
C ILE A 53 15.56 -19.05 0.49
N LEU A 54 14.94 -18.06 -0.17
CA LEU A 54 14.75 -18.05 -1.63
C LEU A 54 16.02 -17.71 -2.43
N LYS A 55 17.15 -17.40 -1.78
CA LYS A 55 18.39 -16.97 -2.44
C LYS A 55 19.57 -17.92 -2.21
N ASP A 56 19.41 -18.97 -1.42
CA ASP A 56 20.45 -19.95 -1.19
C ASP A 56 20.50 -20.94 -2.36
N ALA A 57 21.65 -21.02 -3.05
CA ALA A 57 21.84 -21.96 -4.16
C ALA A 57 21.89 -23.44 -3.70
N SER A 58 22.07 -23.69 -2.40
CA SER A 58 22.00 -25.02 -1.81
C SER A 58 20.57 -25.44 -1.44
N ASP A 59 19.60 -24.52 -1.51
CA ASP A 59 18.19 -24.80 -1.24
C ASP A 59 17.60 -25.70 -2.36
N PRO A 60 16.89 -26.79 -2.01
CA PRO A 60 16.29 -27.70 -2.98
C PRO A 60 15.30 -27.04 -3.97
N PHE A 61 14.73 -25.89 -3.61
CA PHE A 61 13.79 -25.13 -4.43
C PHE A 61 14.45 -24.02 -5.26
N TYR A 62 15.76 -23.79 -5.12
CA TYR A 62 16.51 -22.81 -5.92
C TYR A 62 16.34 -22.99 -7.45
N PRO A 63 16.35 -24.22 -8.01
CA PRO A 63 16.12 -24.42 -9.44
C PRO A 63 14.74 -23.93 -9.90
N VAL A 64 13.70 -24.17 -9.07
CA VAL A 64 12.31 -23.78 -9.37
C VAL A 64 12.17 -22.26 -9.36
N LEU A 65 12.83 -21.58 -8.41
CA LEU A 65 12.84 -20.12 -8.33
C LEU A 65 13.57 -19.51 -9.52
N GLN A 66 14.66 -20.11 -9.97
CA GLN A 66 15.40 -19.66 -11.14
C GLN A 66 14.54 -19.79 -12.41
N GLU A 67 13.86 -20.91 -12.59
CA GLU A 67 12.92 -21.12 -13.70
C GLU A 67 11.77 -20.11 -13.66
N TYR A 68 11.14 -19.92 -12.51
CA TYR A 68 10.09 -18.92 -12.34
C TYR A 68 10.58 -17.52 -12.70
N THR A 69 11.77 -17.15 -12.24
CA THR A 69 12.36 -15.83 -12.51
C THR A 69 12.68 -15.66 -13.99
N ASP A 70 13.20 -16.67 -14.67
CA ASP A 70 13.43 -16.64 -16.13
C ASP A 70 12.11 -16.50 -16.88
N VAL A 71 11.09 -17.30 -16.56
CA VAL A 71 9.77 -17.26 -17.20
C VAL A 71 9.12 -15.89 -17.03
N VAL A 72 9.13 -15.31 -15.81
CA VAL A 72 8.60 -13.98 -15.52
C VAL A 72 9.43 -12.89 -16.22
N SER A 73 10.75 -13.07 -16.35
CA SER A 73 11.60 -12.13 -17.09
C SER A 73 11.32 -12.15 -18.59
N LYS A 74 11.02 -13.31 -19.18
CA LYS A 74 10.69 -13.44 -20.61
C LYS A 74 9.25 -13.03 -20.90
N ASN A 75 8.34 -13.25 -19.95
CA ASN A 75 6.92 -12.96 -20.07
C ASN A 75 6.47 -12.20 -18.82
N PRO A 76 6.80 -10.90 -18.73
CA PRO A 76 6.41 -10.11 -17.57
C PRO A 76 4.89 -10.07 -17.48
N PRO A 77 4.31 -10.19 -16.28
CA PRO A 77 2.88 -10.03 -16.11
C PRO A 77 2.50 -8.64 -16.63
N MET A 78 1.60 -8.62 -17.61
CA MET A 78 0.91 -7.39 -18.02
C MET A 78 0.28 -6.82 -16.75
N GLY A 79 0.60 -5.55 -16.46
CA GLY A 79 0.37 -4.91 -15.17
C GLY A 79 -1.02 -5.14 -14.58
N LEU A 80 -1.10 -5.01 -13.25
CA LEU A 80 -2.35 -5.11 -12.50
C LEU A 80 -3.45 -4.31 -13.23
N PRO A 81 -4.67 -4.86 -13.38
CA PRO A 81 -5.77 -4.06 -13.88
C PRO A 81 -5.87 -2.79 -13.03
N PRO A 82 -6.10 -1.62 -13.64
CA PRO A 82 -6.24 -0.38 -12.89
C PRO A 82 -7.28 -0.61 -11.80
N ASP A 83 -6.88 -0.24 -10.58
CA ASP A 83 -7.65 -0.40 -9.36
C ASP A 83 -9.11 -0.06 -9.64
N GLN A 84 -10.01 -1.02 -9.48
CA GLN A 84 -11.45 -0.82 -9.67
C GLN A 84 -11.95 0.04 -8.49
N GLY A 85 -11.73 1.35 -8.61
CA GLY A 85 -12.37 2.37 -7.80
C GLY A 85 -13.83 2.58 -8.19
#